data_AF-A0A7V6M8X2-F1
#
_entry.id   AF-A0A7V6M8X2-F1
#
_cell.length_a   1.000
_cell.length_b   1.000
_cell.length_c   1.000
_cell.angle_alpha   90.00
_cell.angle_beta   90.00
_cell.angle_gamma   90.00
#
_symmetry.space_group_name_H-M   'P 1'
#
loop_
_entity.id
_entity.type
_entity.pdbx_description
1 polymer ?
#
loop_
_entity_poly.entity_id
_entity_poly.type
_entity_poly.pdbx_seq_one_letter_code
_entity_poly.pdbx_strand_id
1 'polypeptide(L)'
;VFNLWDGKKYKSNILKYKKDYGGLHPAQKPVLLLEDLIKTFSNEGDLVVDLTMGSGSTGIACINTNRKFIGIELDENYFNIAEQRINDYISEKASLANGLI
;
A
#
# COMPACT_ATOMS: atom_id res chain seq x y z
N VAL A 1 15.49 -10.84 -4.71
CA VAL A 1 14.94 -12.21 -4.86
C VAL A 1 13.44 -12.07 -4.97
N PHE A 2 12.79 -12.82 -5.86
CA PHE A 2 11.32 -12.83 -5.90
C PHE A 2 10.80 -13.67 -4.75
N ASN A 3 9.99 -13.06 -3.90
CA ASN A 3 9.34 -13.77 -2.80
C ASN A 3 8.07 -14.42 -3.33
N LEU A 4 8.23 -15.61 -3.88
CA LEU A 4 7.10 -16.42 -4.33
C LEU A 4 6.53 -17.19 -3.15
N TRP A 5 5.21 -17.34 -3.13
CA TRP A 5 4.49 -18.20 -2.18
C TRP A 5 5.03 -19.63 -2.24
N ASP A 6 5.04 -20.32 -1.10
CA ASP A 6 5.70 -21.63 -0.97
C ASP A 6 5.33 -22.61 -2.08
N GLY A 7 6.37 -23.16 -2.72
CA GLY A 7 6.26 -24.14 -3.80
C GLY A 7 5.99 -23.57 -5.19
N LYS A 8 5.80 -22.25 -5.37
CA LYS A 8 5.57 -21.67 -6.70
C LYS A 8 6.87 -21.33 -7.42
N LYS A 9 6.95 -21.73 -8.70
CA LYS A 9 8.04 -21.36 -9.62
C LYS A 9 7.83 -20.00 -10.29
N TYR A 10 6.58 -19.54 -10.37
CA TYR A 10 6.21 -18.27 -11.03
C TYR A 10 4.93 -17.68 -10.43
N LYS A 11 4.70 -16.39 -10.70
CA LYS A 11 3.45 -15.67 -10.42
C LYS A 11 2.63 -15.52 -11.71
N SER A 12 1.31 -15.56 -11.61
CA SER A 12 0.43 -15.27 -12.75
C SER A 12 0.65 -13.84 -13.25
N ASN A 13 0.65 -13.66 -14.58
CA ASN A 13 0.64 -12.33 -15.22
C ASN A 13 -0.78 -11.76 -15.37
N ILE A 14 -1.81 -12.50 -14.97
CA ILE A 14 -3.19 -12.04 -14.90
C ILE A 14 -3.58 -11.95 -13.42
N LEU A 15 -3.77 -10.72 -12.96
CA LEU A 15 -4.09 -10.37 -11.58
C LEU A 15 -5.52 -9.83 -11.52
N LYS A 16 -6.39 -10.44 -10.70
CA LYS A 16 -7.81 -10.07 -10.58
C LYS A 16 -8.09 -9.60 -9.16
N TYR A 17 -8.38 -8.31 -9.02
CA TYR A 17 -8.69 -7.67 -7.74
C TYR A 17 -9.94 -6.84 -7.87
N LYS A 18 -10.75 -6.80 -6.80
CA LYS A 18 -11.86 -5.85 -6.71
C LYS A 18 -11.29 -4.43 -6.62
N LYS A 19 -11.97 -3.47 -7.24
CA LYS A 19 -11.64 -2.05 -7.10
C LYS A 19 -12.00 -1.56 -5.69
N ASP A 20 -11.10 -0.79 -5.08
CA ASP A 20 -11.41 -0.05 -3.87
C ASP A 20 -12.16 1.22 -4.26
N TYR A 21 -13.38 1.39 -3.77
CA TYR A 21 -14.18 2.59 -4.01
C TYR A 21 -14.27 3.39 -2.71
N GLY A 22 -13.48 4.45 -2.62
CA GLY A 22 -13.50 5.38 -1.47
C GLY A 22 -13.76 6.83 -1.85
N GLY A 23 -13.89 7.15 -3.14
CA GLY A 23 -14.03 8.53 -3.63
C GLY A 23 -12.80 9.41 -3.42
N LEU A 24 -11.70 8.88 -2.88
CA LEU A 24 -10.49 9.64 -2.54
C LEU A 24 -9.70 10.08 -3.77
N HIS A 25 -9.69 9.26 -4.82
CA HIS A 25 -9.05 9.58 -6.10
C HIS A 25 -9.75 8.82 -7.24
N PRO A 26 -9.95 9.43 -8.44
CA PRO A 26 -10.64 8.78 -9.57
C PRO A 26 -10.02 7.44 -10.00
N ALA A 27 -8.69 7.35 -9.91
CA ALA A 27 -7.91 6.16 -10.27
C ALA A 27 -7.29 5.46 -9.05
N GLN A 28 -8.00 5.40 -7.92
CA GLN A 28 -7.50 4.71 -6.72
C GLN A 28 -7.20 3.22 -7.02
N LYS A 29 -5.94 2.84 -6.78
CA LYS A 29 -5.47 1.45 -6.93
C LYS A 29 -5.93 0.62 -5.72
N PRO A 30 -6.34 -0.66 -5.91
CA PRO A 30 -6.68 -1.54 -4.79
C PRO A 30 -5.49 -1.82 -3.88
N VAL A 31 -5.66 -1.71 -2.57
CA VAL A 31 -4.58 -1.95 -1.60
C VAL A 31 -4.10 -3.41 -1.69
N LEU A 32 -5.02 -4.37 -1.79
CA LEU A 32 -4.69 -5.80 -1.88
C LEU A 32 -3.83 -6.16 -3.11
N LEU A 33 -4.02 -5.45 -4.22
CA LEU A 33 -3.16 -5.63 -5.40
C LEU A 33 -1.74 -5.16 -5.10
N LEU A 34 -1.61 -4.00 -4.46
CA LEU A 34 -0.31 -3.41 -4.14
C LEU A 34 0.44 -4.22 -3.07
N GLU A 35 -0.25 -4.75 -2.06
CA GLU A 35 0.35 -5.65 -1.08
C GLU A 35 0.93 -6.91 -1.74
N ASP A 36 0.19 -7.50 -2.69
CA ASP A 36 0.65 -8.69 -3.40
C ASP A 36 1.89 -8.41 -4.25
N LEU A 37 1.95 -7.25 -4.91
CA LEU A 37 3.13 -6.80 -5.64
C LEU A 37 4.30 -6.52 -4.69
N ILE A 38 4.10 -5.71 -3.64
CA ILE A 38 5.15 -5.37 -2.66
C ILE A 38 5.75 -6.63 -2.04
N LYS A 39 4.92 -7.57 -1.58
CA LYS A 39 5.40 -8.85 -1.02
C LYS A 39 6.26 -9.61 -2.02
N THR A 40 5.88 -9.63 -3.30
CA THR A 40 6.57 -10.37 -4.36
C THR A 40 7.96 -9.78 -4.68
N PHE A 41 8.07 -8.45 -4.70
CA PHE A 41 9.22 -7.73 -5.26
C PHE A 41 10.12 -7.05 -4.22
N SER A 42 9.80 -7.15 -2.94
CA SER A 42 10.59 -6.58 -1.83
C SER A 42 10.55 -7.48 -0.60
N ASN A 43 11.48 -7.29 0.32
CA ASN A 43 11.49 -7.92 1.64
C ASN A 43 10.90 -6.98 2.70
N GLU A 44 10.56 -7.52 3.87
CA GLU A 44 10.22 -6.67 5.02
C GLU A 44 11.37 -5.72 5.37
N GLY A 45 11.04 -4.49 5.75
CA GLY A 45 11.99 -3.43 6.05
C GLY A 45 12.55 -2.68 4.84
N ASP A 46 12.38 -3.20 3.62
CA ASP A 46 12.80 -2.51 2.39
C ASP A 46 12.01 -1.21 2.17
N LEU A 47 12.63 -0.27 1.44
CA LEU A 47 12.00 0.99 1.04
C LEU A 47 11.30 0.84 -0.32
N VAL A 48 10.02 1.18 -0.34
CA VAL A 48 9.21 1.30 -1.56
C VAL A 48 9.00 2.78 -1.88
N VAL A 49 9.17 3.16 -3.16
CA VAL A 49 8.97 4.53 -3.64
C VAL A 49 7.85 4.54 -4.67
N ASP A 50 6.86 5.41 -4.48
CA ASP A 50 5.80 5.69 -5.46
C ASP A 50 5.83 7.16 -5.86
N LEU A 51 6.22 7.43 -7.11
CA LEU A 51 6.37 8.79 -7.63
C LEU A 51 5.04 9.45 -8.03
N THR A 52 3.94 8.68 -7.97
CA THR A 52 2.60 9.08 -8.42
C THR A 52 1.56 8.48 -7.46
N MET A 53 1.73 8.76 -6.17
CA MET A 53 1.06 8.00 -5.11
C MET A 53 -0.47 8.16 -5.12
N GLY A 54 -1.02 9.20 -5.74
CA GLY A 54 -2.45 9.44 -5.82
C GLY A 54 -3.06 9.47 -4.42
N SER A 55 -4.06 8.64 -4.16
CA SER A 55 -4.70 8.52 -2.83
C SER A 55 -3.88 7.74 -1.78
N GLY A 56 -2.60 7.47 -2.01
CA GLY A 56 -1.71 6.85 -1.01
C GLY A 56 -1.89 5.35 -0.79
N SER A 57 -2.57 4.62 -1.70
CA SER A 57 -2.78 3.16 -1.55
C SER A 57 -1.49 2.37 -1.41
N THR A 58 -0.38 2.80 -2.05
CA THR A 58 0.94 2.18 -1.91
C THR A 58 1.47 2.31 -0.48
N GLY A 59 1.27 3.47 0.16
CA GLY A 59 1.67 3.69 1.56
C GLY A 59 0.92 2.78 2.53
N ILE A 60 -0.40 2.65 2.38
CA ILE A 60 -1.21 1.72 3.16
C ILE A 60 -0.72 0.27 2.99
N ALA A 61 -0.45 -0.14 1.75
CA ALA A 61 0.07 -1.47 1.47
C ALA A 61 1.46 -1.70 2.09
N CYS A 62 2.34 -0.68 2.11
CA CYS A 62 3.63 -0.77 2.77
C CYS A 62 3.50 -0.95 4.29
N ILE A 63 2.59 -0.21 4.95
CA ILE A 63 2.30 -0.36 6.38
C ILE A 63 1.86 -1.79 6.69
N ASN A 64 0.90 -2.32 5.91
CA ASN A 64 0.38 -3.67 6.11
C ASN A 64 1.40 -4.77 5.90
N THR A 65 2.41 -4.48 5.09
CA THR A 65 3.46 -5.43 4.74
C THR A 65 4.78 -5.13 5.42
N ASN A 66 4.83 -4.23 6.41
CA ASN A 66 6.07 -3.92 7.13
C ASN A 66 7.21 -3.44 6.20
N ARG A 67 6.90 -2.59 5.22
CA ARG A 67 7.87 -1.89 4.35
C ARG A 67 7.90 -0.40 4.69
N LYS A 68 9.05 0.23 4.47
CA LYS A 68 9.17 1.69 4.49
C LYS A 68 8.62 2.26 3.19
N PHE A 69 8.15 3.50 3.22
CA PHE A 69 7.50 4.13 2.08
C PHE A 69 7.94 5.58 1.89
N ILE A 70 8.16 5.98 0.65
CA ILE A 70 8.20 7.39 0.21
C ILE A 70 7.19 7.53 -0.93
N GLY A 71 6.27 8.48 -0.77
CA GLY A 71 5.29 8.83 -1.79
C GLY A 71 5.49 10.27 -2.26
N ILE A 72 5.37 10.48 -3.57
CA ILE A 72 5.35 11.82 -4.19
C ILE A 72 4.02 11.96 -4.94
N GLU A 73 3.39 13.11 -4.76
CA GLU A 73 2.18 13.52 -5.49
C GLU A 73 2.33 15.00 -5.84
N LEU A 74 1.96 15.36 -7.07
CA LEU A 74 2.11 16.72 -7.59
C LEU A 74 0.92 17.60 -7.20
N ASP A 75 -0.29 17.03 -7.21
CA ASP A 75 -1.48 17.76 -6.82
C ASP A 75 -1.59 17.84 -5.29
N GLU A 76 -1.58 19.07 -4.78
CA GLU A 76 -1.61 19.33 -3.34
C GLU A 76 -2.86 18.76 -2.65
N ASN A 77 -4.02 18.76 -3.32
CA ASN A 77 -5.24 18.20 -2.73
C ASN A 77 -5.12 16.68 -2.59
N TYR A 78 -4.63 15.99 -3.62
CA TYR A 78 -4.41 14.55 -3.55
C TYR A 78 -3.28 14.17 -2.59
N PHE A 79 -2.23 14.99 -2.50
CA PHE A 79 -1.19 14.83 -1.48
C PHE A 79 -1.79 14.87 -0.08
N ASN A 80 -2.59 15.89 0.24
CA ASN A 80 -3.22 16.05 1.55
C ASN A 80 -4.18 14.89 1.87
N ILE A 81 -4.96 14.43 0.89
CA ILE A 81 -5.83 13.25 1.03
C ILE A 81 -5.01 12.00 1.36
N ALA A 82 -3.90 11.78 0.65
CA ALA A 82 -3.04 10.63 0.88
C ALA A 82 -2.35 10.67 2.24
N GLU A 83 -1.80 11.82 2.62
CA GLU A 83 -1.14 12.05 3.90
C GLU A 83 -2.10 11.80 5.06
N GLN A 84 -3.29 12.42 5.04
CA GLN A 84 -4.30 12.21 6.07
C GLN A 84 -4.69 10.74 6.18
N ARG A 85 -5.03 10.11 5.04
CA ARG A 85 -5.41 8.68 5.00
C ARG A 85 -4.33 7.78 5.60
N ILE A 86 -3.06 8.05 5.32
CA ILE A 86 -1.93 7.27 5.83
C ILE A 86 -1.77 7.48 7.35
N ASN A 87 -1.83 8.72 7.82
CA ASN A 87 -1.68 9.06 9.23
C ASN A 87 -2.81 8.49 10.09
N ASP A 88 -4.06 8.58 9.61
CA ASP A 88 -5.22 7.98 10.27
C ASP A 88 -5.05 6.46 10.38
N TYR A 89 -4.59 5.81 9.31
CA TYR A 89 -4.36 4.37 9.28
C TYR A 89 -3.25 3.92 10.23
N ILE A 90 -2.15 4.67 10.34
CA ILE A 90 -1.08 4.41 11.31
C ILE A 90 -1.61 4.50 12.74
N SER A 91 -2.41 5.54 13.03
CA SER A 91 -2.99 5.79 14.35
C SER A 91 -3.96 4.68 14.76
N GLU A 92 -4.78 4.21 13.83
CA GLU A 92 -5.68 3.07 14.03
C GLU A 92 -4.88 1.78 14.33
N LYS A 93 -3.87 1.47 13.51
CA LYS A 93 -2.98 0.31 13.70
C LYS A 93 -2.27 0.34 15.06
N ALA A 94 -1.77 1.50 15.48
CA ALA A 94 -1.12 1.67 16.78
C ALA A 94 -2.09 1.46 17.94
N SER A 95 -3.33 1.96 17.82
CA SER A 95 -4.37 1.78 18.84
C SER A 95 -4.75 0.32 19.01
N LEU A 96 -4.90 -0.42 17.90
CA LEU A 96 -5.15 -1.87 17.91
C LEU A 96 -3.99 -2.66 18.52
N ALA A 97 -2.74 -2.29 18.21
CA ALA A 97 -1.56 -2.95 18.78
C ALA A 97 -1.44 -2.76 20.30
N ASN A 98 -1.95 -1.64 20.83
CA ASN A 98 -1.92 -1.31 22.25
C ASN A 98 -3.17 -1.81 23.02
N GLY A 99 -4.09 -2.51 22.37
CA GLY A 99 -5.32 -3.04 23.01
C GLY A 99 -6.28 -1.94 23.49
N LEU A 100 -6.25 -0.76 22.88
CA LEU A 100 -7.09 0.38 23.26
C LEU A 100 -8.48 0.38 22.59
N ILE A 101 -8.87 -0.74 21.97
CA ILE A 101 -10.20 -1.01 21.41
C ILE A 101 -10.54 -2.49 21.67
#